data_AF-A0AAU0HFF5-F1
#
_entry.id   AF-A0AAU0HFF5-F1
#
_cell.length_a   1.000
_cell.length_b   1.000
_cell.length_c   1.000
_cell.angle_alpha   90.00
_cell.angle_beta   90.00
_cell.angle_gamma   90.00
#
_symmetry.space_group_name_H-M   'P 1'
#
loop_
_entity.id
_entity.type
_entity.pdbx_description
1 polymer ?
#
loop_
_entity_poly.entity_id
_entity_poly.type
_entity_poly.pdbx_seq_one_letter_code
_entity_poly.pdbx_strand_id
1 'polypeptide(L)'
;MIGYILFCILFLGACAGIYWYWFRKVSEDLAVGAQAELAHLRKADPALVSDLDDDAFARIYTRVNQPRFPLYALVTVAIFLVGTPIVLILMSAFSYYSLLWGWTPQPNEVALDLYLTADSTSLVRKASPEQLAYMVQDYAGFYYFFGLLIFWIAIAYLTMSQYHRRAPGSLREEVLRSR
;
A
#
# COMPACT_ATOMS: atom_id res chain seq x y z
N MET A 1 -2.21 -8.04 21.00
CA MET A 1 -2.92 -8.20 19.71
C MET A 1 -4.28 -7.50 19.69
N ILE A 2 -5.17 -7.74 20.67
CA ILE A 2 -6.51 -7.11 20.71
C ILE A 2 -6.45 -5.57 20.61
N GLY A 3 -5.58 -4.91 21.39
CA GLY A 3 -5.44 -3.44 21.33
C GLY A 3 -5.02 -2.90 19.96
N TYR A 4 -4.16 -3.62 19.24
CA TYR A 4 -3.75 -3.26 17.88
C TYR A 4 -4.92 -3.37 16.89
N ILE A 5 -5.72 -4.43 16.99
CA ILE A 5 -6.90 -4.62 16.15
C ILE A 5 -7.93 -3.51 16.41
N LEU A 6 -8.20 -3.20 17.68
CA LEU A 6 -9.09 -2.09 18.06
C LEU A 6 -8.58 -0.75 17.52
N PHE A 7 -7.28 -0.49 17.64
CA PHE A 7 -6.66 0.70 17.06
C PHE A 7 -6.88 0.75 15.54
N CYS A 8 -6.61 -0.33 14.81
CA CYS A 8 -6.80 -0.37 13.36
C CYS A 8 -8.25 -0.10 12.96
N ILE A 9 -9.21 -0.71 13.66
CA ILE A 9 -10.65 -0.51 13.39
C ILE A 9 -11.04 0.94 13.61
N LEU A 10 -10.67 1.51 14.76
CA LEU A 10 -11.03 2.90 15.09
C LEU A 10 -10.35 3.90 14.15
N PHE A 11 -9.07 3.70 13.86
CA PHE A 11 -8.30 4.58 12.97
C PHE A 11 -8.82 4.52 11.53
N LEU A 12 -9.01 3.32 10.97
CA LEU A 12 -9.55 3.17 9.62
C LEU A 12 -10.99 3.65 9.53
N GLY A 13 -11.80 3.41 10.56
CA GLY A 13 -13.16 3.96 10.65
C GLY A 13 -13.18 5.48 10.63
N ALA A 14 -12.29 6.13 11.39
CA ALA A 14 -12.14 7.59 11.38
C ALA A 14 -11.69 8.11 10.01
N CYS A 15 -10.66 7.52 9.41
CA CYS A 15 -10.19 7.92 8.08
C CYS A 15 -11.25 7.71 7.00
N ALA A 16 -12.01 6.61 7.05
CA ALA A 16 -13.12 6.35 6.14
C ALA A 16 -14.26 7.35 6.32
N GLY A 17 -14.59 7.72 7.56
CA GLY A 17 -15.59 8.75 7.85
C GLY A 17 -15.19 10.13 7.31
N ILE A 18 -13.93 10.53 7.51
CA ILE A 18 -13.37 11.77 6.96
C ILE A 18 -13.40 11.74 5.42
N TYR A 19 -12.95 10.64 4.82
CA TYR A 19 -12.98 10.45 3.37
C TYR A 19 -14.41 10.55 2.83
N TRP A 20 -15.38 9.90 3.47
CA TRP A 20 -16.78 9.92 3.04
C TRP A 20 -17.39 11.31 3.11
N TYR A 21 -17.15 12.04 4.20
CA TYR A 21 -17.60 13.43 4.33
C TYR A 21 -17.00 14.32 3.23
N TRP A 22 -15.69 14.22 3.02
CA TRP A 22 -14.99 14.95 1.95
C TRP A 22 -15.53 14.58 0.56
N PHE A 23 -15.73 13.30 0.29
CA PHE A 23 -16.21 12.78 -0.99
C PHE A 23 -17.59 13.32 -1.35
N ARG A 24 -18.50 13.42 -0.36
CA ARG A 24 -19.83 14.02 -0.56
C ARG A 24 -19.72 15.47 -0.99
N LYS A 25 -18.92 16.27 -0.28
CA LYS A 25 -18.73 17.69 -0.60
C LYS A 25 -18.14 17.89 -2.00
N VAL A 26 -17.11 17.11 -2.35
CA VAL A 26 -16.50 17.18 -3.69
C VAL A 26 -17.49 16.76 -4.77
N SER A 27 -18.35 15.78 -4.51
CA SER A 27 -19.35 15.34 -5.48
C SER A 27 -20.40 16.42 -5.75
N GLU A 28 -20.80 17.18 -4.74
CA GLU A 28 -21.68 18.34 -4.88
C GLU A 28 -21.02 19.44 -5.73
N ASP A 29 -19.75 19.77 -5.44
CA ASP A 29 -18.98 20.77 -6.21
C ASP A 29 -18.81 20.35 -7.68
N LEU A 30 -18.57 19.06 -7.93
CA LEU A 30 -18.43 18.50 -9.28
C LEU A 30 -19.74 18.54 -10.07
N ALA A 31 -20.90 18.37 -9.42
CA ALA A 31 -22.19 18.46 -10.08
C ALA A 31 -22.45 19.89 -10.59
N VAL A 32 -22.11 20.90 -9.79
CA VAL A 32 -22.17 22.32 -10.20
C VAL A 32 -21.19 22.59 -11.35
N GLY A 33 -19.95 22.10 -11.23
CA GLY A 33 -18.92 22.24 -12.26
C GLY A 33 -19.33 21.61 -13.60
N ALA A 34 -19.96 20.43 -13.56
CA ALA A 34 -20.42 19.73 -14.77
C ALA A 34 -21.46 20.55 -15.55
N GLN A 35 -22.42 21.15 -14.85
CA GLN A 35 -23.44 21.99 -15.49
C GLN A 35 -22.84 23.25 -16.12
N ALA A 36 -21.92 23.91 -15.40
CA ALA A 36 -21.23 25.10 -15.89
C ALA A 36 -20.38 24.79 -17.13
N GLU A 37 -19.62 23.69 -17.11
CA GLU A 37 -18.77 23.28 -18.21
C GLU A 37 -19.59 22.85 -19.44
N LEU A 38 -20.70 22.13 -19.24
CA LEU A 38 -21.60 21.77 -20.33
C LEU A 38 -22.19 23.01 -21.02
N ALA A 39 -22.65 23.99 -20.23
CA ALA A 39 -23.17 25.25 -20.77
C ALA A 39 -22.11 26.04 -21.54
N HIS A 40 -20.84 25.96 -21.12
CA HIS A 40 -19.72 26.54 -21.86
C HIS A 40 -19.45 25.79 -23.17
N LEU A 41 -19.35 24.46 -23.14
CA LEU A 41 -19.11 23.64 -24.34
C LEU A 41 -20.22 23.74 -25.38
N ARG A 42 -21.49 23.85 -24.95
CA ARG A 42 -22.62 24.12 -25.86
C ARG A 42 -22.45 25.42 -26.65
N LYS A 43 -21.73 26.41 -26.12
CA LYS A 43 -21.44 27.67 -26.80
C LYS A 43 -20.15 27.61 -27.62
N ALA A 44 -19.10 26.99 -27.07
CA ALA A 44 -17.76 26.98 -27.66
C ALA A 44 -17.55 25.89 -28.72
N ASP A 45 -18.08 24.68 -28.49
CA ASP A 45 -17.96 23.52 -29.38
C ASP A 45 -19.25 22.66 -29.30
N PRO A 46 -20.37 23.13 -29.85
CA PRO A 46 -21.65 22.40 -29.80
C PRO A 46 -21.57 21.04 -30.49
N ALA A 47 -20.69 20.90 -31.49
CA ALA A 47 -20.48 19.66 -32.22
C ALA A 47 -19.85 18.57 -31.36
N LEU A 48 -19.20 18.89 -30.24
CA LEU A 48 -18.64 17.92 -29.28
C LEU A 48 -19.70 17.33 -28.33
N VAL A 49 -20.76 18.08 -28.02
CA VAL A 49 -21.76 17.72 -27.00
C VAL A 49 -23.17 17.49 -27.57
N SER A 50 -23.35 17.62 -28.89
CA SER A 50 -24.67 17.52 -29.57
C SER A 50 -25.47 16.27 -29.23
N ASP A 51 -24.80 15.13 -29.13
CA ASP A 51 -25.43 13.81 -28.97
C ASP A 51 -25.39 13.30 -27.52
N LEU A 52 -24.88 14.11 -26.59
CA LEU A 52 -24.83 13.75 -25.18
C LEU A 52 -25.98 14.36 -24.39
N ASP A 53 -26.64 13.49 -23.63
CA ASP A 53 -27.53 13.88 -22.55
C ASP A 53 -26.78 14.54 -21.38
N ASP A 54 -27.45 15.42 -20.65
CA ASP A 54 -26.87 16.21 -19.55
C ASP A 54 -26.36 15.28 -18.44
N ASP A 55 -27.13 14.22 -18.14
CA ASP A 55 -26.73 13.21 -17.14
C ASP A 55 -25.54 12.38 -17.62
N ALA A 56 -25.45 12.10 -18.92
CA ALA A 56 -24.32 11.39 -19.50
C ALA A 56 -23.03 12.22 -19.40
N PHE A 57 -23.12 13.51 -19.72
CA PHE A 57 -22.01 14.44 -19.58
C PHE A 57 -21.57 14.58 -18.11
N ALA A 58 -22.51 14.74 -17.18
CA ALA A 58 -22.22 14.86 -15.75
C ALA A 58 -21.47 13.64 -15.20
N ARG A 59 -21.83 12.43 -15.64
CA ARG A 59 -21.11 11.20 -15.28
C ARG A 59 -19.67 11.19 -15.80
N ILE A 60 -19.46 11.59 -17.07
CA ILE A 60 -18.12 11.67 -17.67
C ILE A 60 -17.28 12.73 -16.95
N TYR A 61 -17.84 13.92 -16.74
CA TYR A 61 -17.17 15.03 -16.05
C TYR A 61 -16.74 14.63 -14.64
N THR A 62 -17.64 14.00 -13.88
CA THR A 62 -17.34 13.53 -12.52
C THR A 62 -16.24 12.47 -12.56
N ARG A 63 -16.31 11.50 -13.48
CA ARG A 63 -15.27 10.46 -13.62
C ARG A 63 -13.88 11.05 -13.88
N VAL A 64 -13.79 12.08 -14.73
CA VAL A 64 -12.53 12.72 -15.11
C VAL A 64 -11.97 13.58 -13.97
N ASN A 65 -12.80 14.39 -13.35
CA ASN A 65 -12.37 15.43 -12.41
C ASN A 65 -12.38 14.98 -10.94
N GLN A 66 -12.97 13.83 -10.62
CA GLN A 66 -13.00 13.32 -9.25
C GLN A 66 -11.58 12.98 -8.76
N PRO A 67 -11.12 13.56 -7.63
CA PRO A 67 -9.81 13.24 -7.10
C PRO A 67 -9.79 11.80 -6.57
N ARG A 68 -9.08 10.92 -7.28
CA ARG A 68 -9.01 9.48 -6.95
C ARG A 68 -7.96 9.18 -5.88
N PHE A 69 -6.92 10.00 -5.77
CA PHE A 69 -5.77 9.74 -4.90
C PHE A 69 -6.14 9.46 -3.43
N PRO A 70 -7.07 10.20 -2.78
CA PRO A 70 -7.42 9.95 -1.38
C PRO A 70 -7.96 8.53 -1.13
N LEU A 71 -8.75 7.99 -2.06
CA LEU A 71 -9.26 6.62 -1.94
C LEU A 71 -8.12 5.60 -2.02
N TYR A 72 -7.21 5.75 -2.98
CA TYR A 72 -6.06 4.86 -3.12
C TYR A 72 -5.10 4.96 -1.93
N ALA A 73 -4.92 6.16 -1.37
CA ALA A 73 -4.15 6.36 -0.15
C ALA A 73 -4.80 5.64 1.05
N LEU A 74 -6.12 5.78 1.24
CA LEU A 74 -6.86 5.09 2.29
C LEU A 74 -6.77 3.56 2.16
N VAL A 75 -6.95 3.03 0.95
CA VAL A 75 -6.81 1.58 0.67
C VAL A 75 -5.38 1.12 0.96
N THR A 76 -4.37 1.90 0.57
CA THR A 76 -2.96 1.59 0.82
C THR A 76 -2.69 1.51 2.33
N VAL A 77 -3.14 2.49 3.11
CA VAL A 77 -3.02 2.50 4.59
C VAL A 77 -3.75 1.31 5.22
N ALA A 78 -4.95 0.98 4.73
CA ALA A 78 -5.70 -0.19 5.22
C ALA A 78 -4.93 -1.49 4.99
N ILE A 79 -4.37 -1.68 3.79
CA ILE A 79 -3.55 -2.86 3.46
C ILE A 79 -2.28 -2.89 4.30
N PHE A 80 -1.63 -1.74 4.56
CA PHE A 80 -0.47 -1.68 5.46
C PHE A 80 -0.80 -2.15 6.88
N LEU A 81 -1.85 -1.60 7.48
CA LEU A 81 -2.24 -1.90 8.85
C LEU A 81 -2.71 -3.34 9.02
N VAL A 82 -3.54 -3.84 8.10
CA VAL A 82 -4.05 -5.22 8.20
C VAL A 82 -3.00 -6.24 7.73
N GLY A 83 -2.23 -5.90 6.71
CA GLY A 83 -1.27 -6.81 6.09
C GLY A 83 0.01 -7.00 6.90
N THR A 84 0.47 -5.98 7.63
CA THR A 84 1.68 -6.10 8.48
C THR A 84 1.61 -7.25 9.48
N PRO A 85 0.59 -7.38 10.35
CA PRO A 85 0.52 -8.51 11.27
C PRO A 85 0.38 -9.85 10.55
N ILE A 86 -0.33 -9.89 9.40
CA ILE A 86 -0.46 -11.12 8.60
C ILE A 86 0.91 -11.57 8.09
N VAL A 87 1.68 -10.66 7.51
CA VAL A 87 3.02 -10.96 7.00
C VAL A 87 3.96 -11.36 8.14
N LEU A 88 3.93 -10.67 9.28
CA LEU A 88 4.74 -11.06 10.43
C LEU A 88 4.39 -12.47 10.93
N ILE A 89 3.09 -12.82 11.00
CA ILE A 89 2.65 -14.18 11.36
C ILE A 89 3.17 -15.20 10.34
N LEU A 90 3.05 -14.92 9.04
CA LEU A 90 3.53 -15.80 7.98
C LEU A 90 5.05 -16.00 8.04
N MET A 91 5.81 -14.92 8.29
CA MET A 91 7.26 -14.99 8.42
C MET A 91 7.68 -15.76 9.68
N SER A 92 7.00 -15.53 10.81
CA SER A 92 7.26 -16.28 12.04
C SER A 92 6.92 -17.76 11.88
N ALA A 93 5.81 -18.09 11.20
CA ALA A 93 5.44 -19.46 10.89
C ALA A 93 6.49 -20.10 9.96
N PHE A 94 6.89 -19.40 8.90
CA PHE A 94 7.92 -19.87 7.99
C PHE A 94 9.25 -20.14 8.71
N SER A 95 9.69 -19.21 9.55
CA SER A 95 10.91 -19.36 10.35
C SER A 95 10.82 -20.52 11.36
N TYR A 96 9.64 -20.75 11.94
CA TYR A 96 9.42 -21.89 12.84
C TYR A 96 9.54 -23.22 12.09
N TYR A 97 8.87 -23.36 10.94
CA TYR A 97 8.93 -24.58 10.14
C TYR A 97 10.28 -24.81 9.48
N SER A 98 11.00 -23.75 9.10
CA SER A 98 12.36 -23.87 8.55
C SER A 98 13.32 -24.47 9.58
N LEU A 99 13.17 -24.10 10.86
CA LEU A 99 13.95 -24.66 11.95
C LEU A 99 13.56 -26.10 12.25
N LEU A 100 12.25 -26.41 12.25
CA LEU A 100 11.75 -27.77 12.45
C LEU A 100 12.28 -28.75 11.38
N TRP A 101 12.39 -28.30 10.13
CA TRP A 101 12.85 -29.11 9.00
C TRP A 101 14.36 -29.06 8.77
N GLY A 102 15.11 -28.36 9.61
CA GLY A 102 16.56 -28.22 9.48
C GLY A 102 17.01 -27.48 8.22
N TRP A 103 16.15 -26.64 7.64
CA TRP A 103 16.51 -25.80 6.49
C TRP A 103 17.41 -24.63 6.89
N THR A 104 17.32 -24.21 8.14
CA THR A 104 18.14 -23.15 8.72
C THR A 104 19.01 -23.73 9.82
N PRO A 105 20.34 -23.51 9.79
CA PRO A 105 21.23 -23.96 10.86
C PRO A 105 20.86 -23.29 12.18
N GLN A 106 21.07 -23.98 13.29
CA GLN A 106 20.73 -23.41 14.59
C GLN A 106 21.73 -22.28 14.94
N PRO A 107 21.28 -21.20 15.63
CA PRO A 107 22.17 -20.07 15.95
C PRO A 107 23.43 -20.46 16.72
N ASN A 108 23.34 -21.46 17.60
CA ASN A 108 24.48 -22.03 18.33
C ASN A 108 25.47 -22.77 17.43
N GLU A 109 25.00 -23.49 16.41
CA GLU A 109 25.86 -24.17 15.43
C GLU A 109 26.66 -23.15 14.61
N VAL A 110 25.98 -22.10 14.12
CA VAL A 110 26.62 -21.01 13.38
C VAL A 110 27.60 -20.23 14.26
N ALA A 111 27.22 -19.93 15.50
CA ALA A 111 28.08 -19.22 16.44
C ALA A 111 29.33 -20.03 16.81
N LEU A 112 29.19 -21.35 16.99
CA LEU A 112 30.31 -22.24 17.25
C LEU A 112 31.26 -22.32 16.05
N ASP A 113 30.71 -22.48 14.84
CA ASP A 113 31.50 -22.50 13.61
C ASP A 113 32.27 -21.19 13.39
N LEU A 114 31.60 -20.04 13.57
CA LEU A 114 32.22 -18.72 13.52
C LEU A 114 33.33 -18.57 14.58
N TYR A 115 33.13 -19.06 15.79
CA TYR A 115 34.12 -18.99 16.86
C TYR A 115 35.36 -19.85 16.56
N LEU A 116 35.16 -21.05 16.02
CA LEU A 116 36.24 -22.01 15.71
C LEU A 116 37.05 -21.59 14.48
N THR A 117 36.41 -20.97 13.49
CA THR A 117 37.06 -20.53 12.25
C THR A 117 37.67 -19.13 12.34
N ALA A 118 37.26 -18.33 13.33
CA ALA A 118 37.76 -16.99 13.55
C ALA A 118 39.27 -16.96 13.88
N ASP A 119 40.01 -16.12 13.14
CA ASP A 119 41.41 -15.86 13.46
C ASP A 119 41.55 -15.31 14.89
N SER A 120 42.67 -15.66 15.52
CA SER A 120 43.11 -15.25 16.85
C SER A 120 43.01 -13.75 17.10
N THR A 121 43.16 -12.94 16.05
CA THR A 121 43.14 -11.48 16.11
C THR A 121 41.74 -10.87 15.92
N SER A 122 40.75 -11.66 15.50
CA SER A 122 39.42 -11.15 15.16
C SER A 122 38.60 -10.74 16.40
N LEU A 123 37.70 -9.77 16.22
CA LEU A 123 36.76 -9.37 17.26
C LEU A 123 35.77 -10.48 17.63
N VAL A 124 35.50 -11.41 16.70
CA VAL A 124 34.61 -12.57 16.91
C VAL A 124 35.17 -13.47 18.01
N ARG A 125 36.48 -13.70 18.05
CA ARG A 125 37.12 -14.56 19.05
C ARG A 125 37.17 -13.94 20.46
N LYS A 126 36.98 -12.62 20.55
CA LYS A 126 36.87 -11.90 21.84
C LYS A 126 35.48 -12.03 22.47
N ALA A 127 34.46 -12.39 21.68
CA ALA A 127 33.13 -12.66 22.17
C ALA A 127 33.01 -14.13 22.61
N SER A 128 32.21 -14.39 23.65
CA SER A 128 31.88 -15.77 24.01
C SER A 128 30.97 -16.39 22.94
N PRO A 129 30.96 -17.73 22.78
CA PRO A 129 30.03 -18.41 21.88
C PRO A 129 28.55 -18.06 22.15
N GLU A 130 28.20 -17.82 23.42
CA GLU A 130 26.86 -17.37 23.81
C GLU A 130 26.57 -15.96 23.28
N GLN A 131 27.51 -15.01 23.40
CA GLN A 131 27.37 -13.66 22.84
C GLN A 131 27.21 -13.71 21.32
N LEU A 132 28.00 -14.55 20.64
CA LEU A 132 27.89 -14.74 19.20
C LEU A 132 26.54 -15.35 18.81
N ALA A 133 26.01 -16.31 19.58
CA ALA A 133 24.70 -16.89 19.34
C ALA A 133 23.58 -15.83 19.44
N TYR A 134 23.65 -14.93 20.42
CA TYR A 134 22.73 -13.79 20.51
C TYR A 134 22.87 -12.84 19.31
N MET A 135 24.09 -12.53 18.88
CA MET A 135 24.30 -11.69 17.69
C MET A 135 23.74 -12.34 16.42
N VAL A 136 23.97 -13.64 16.22
CA VAL A 136 23.41 -14.41 15.10
C VAL A 136 21.88 -14.42 15.15
N GLN A 137 21.30 -14.59 16.34
CA GLN A 137 19.86 -14.52 16.54
C GLN A 137 19.31 -13.12 16.23
N ASP A 138 20.00 -12.06 16.60
CA ASP A 138 19.60 -10.68 16.29
C ASP A 138 19.65 -10.39 14.78
N TYR A 139 20.62 -10.97 14.06
CA TYR A 139 20.65 -10.91 12.59
C TYR A 139 19.44 -11.60 11.95
N ALA A 140 18.78 -12.55 12.62
CA ALA A 140 17.51 -13.09 12.12
C ALA A 140 16.42 -12.01 12.03
N GLY A 141 16.44 -11.02 12.94
CA GLY A 141 15.58 -9.83 12.91
C GLY A 141 15.72 -9.00 11.62
N PHE A 142 16.89 -9.04 10.99
CA PHE A 142 17.15 -8.38 9.72
C PHE A 142 16.25 -8.92 8.60
N TYR A 143 16.06 -10.25 8.53
CA TYR A 143 15.19 -10.84 7.51
C TYR A 143 13.73 -10.41 7.68
N TYR A 144 13.24 -10.31 8.92
CA TYR A 144 11.90 -9.78 9.21
C TYR A 144 11.73 -8.34 8.73
N PHE A 145 12.73 -7.50 8.98
CA PHE A 145 12.73 -6.11 8.51
C PHE A 145 12.66 -6.01 6.98
N PHE A 146 13.53 -6.74 6.26
CA PHE A 146 13.54 -6.70 4.80
C PHE A 146 12.31 -7.35 4.18
N GLY A 147 11.81 -8.44 4.76
CA GLY A 147 10.56 -9.05 4.32
C GLY A 147 9.38 -8.09 4.45
N LEU A 148 9.29 -7.37 5.58
CA LEU A 148 8.28 -6.34 5.78
C LEU A 148 8.45 -5.15 4.82
N LEU A 149 9.69 -4.70 4.59
CA LEU A 149 9.98 -3.63 3.65
C LEU A 149 9.61 -4.01 2.20
N ILE A 150 9.95 -5.22 1.76
CA ILE A 150 9.59 -5.73 0.43
C ILE A 150 8.07 -5.78 0.29
N PHE A 151 7.38 -6.30 1.31
CA PHE A 151 5.92 -6.30 1.36
C PHE A 151 5.35 -4.88 1.20
N TRP A 152 5.93 -3.91 1.89
CA TRP A 152 5.49 -2.52 1.82
C TRP A 152 5.69 -1.88 0.44
N ILE A 153 6.86 -2.11 -0.16
CA ILE A 153 7.16 -1.68 -1.52
C ILE A 153 6.18 -2.32 -2.51
N ALA A 154 5.88 -3.61 -2.34
CA ALA A 154 4.94 -4.33 -3.19
C ALA A 154 3.53 -3.73 -3.12
N ILE A 155 3.02 -3.42 -1.93
CA ILE A 155 1.72 -2.76 -1.78
C ILE A 155 1.72 -1.42 -2.52
N ALA A 156 2.70 -0.56 -2.25
CA ALA A 156 2.78 0.77 -2.85
C ALA A 156 2.88 0.68 -4.38
N TYR A 157 3.69 -0.24 -4.90
CA TYR A 157 3.80 -0.50 -6.33
C TYR A 157 2.46 -0.93 -6.93
N LEU A 158 1.78 -1.90 -6.32
CA LEU A 158 0.51 -2.43 -6.82
C LEU A 158 -0.59 -1.36 -6.78
N THR A 159 -0.73 -0.61 -5.70
CA THR A 159 -1.77 0.43 -5.58
C THR A 159 -1.52 1.59 -6.53
N MET A 160 -0.27 2.03 -6.70
CA MET A 160 0.09 3.07 -7.67
C MET A 160 -0.06 2.59 -9.12
N SER A 161 0.32 1.34 -9.41
CA SER A 161 0.12 0.75 -10.74
C SER A 161 -1.37 0.75 -11.11
N GLN A 162 -2.24 0.34 -10.18
CA GLN A 162 -3.68 0.38 -10.39
C GLN A 162 -4.23 1.81 -10.53
N TYR A 163 -3.74 2.75 -9.73
CA TYR A 163 -4.11 4.17 -9.81
C TYR A 163 -3.85 4.76 -11.20
N HIS A 164 -2.65 4.51 -11.74
CA HIS A 164 -2.25 5.00 -13.06
C HIS A 164 -2.95 4.27 -14.20
N ARG A 165 -3.12 2.93 -14.11
CA ARG A 165 -3.84 2.14 -15.14
C ARG A 165 -5.29 2.54 -15.29
N ARG A 166 -5.94 3.02 -14.22
CA ARG A 166 -7.34 3.44 -14.22
C ARG A 166 -7.51 4.96 -14.38
N ALA A 167 -6.48 5.67 -14.83
CA ALA A 167 -6.56 7.10 -15.08
C ALA A 167 -7.46 7.39 -16.30
N PRO A 168 -8.54 8.19 -16.13
CA PRO A 168 -9.31 8.65 -17.28
C PRO A 168 -8.45 9.58 -18.13
N GLY A 169 -8.76 9.63 -19.44
CA GLY A 169 -8.16 10.58 -20.37
C GLY A 169 -8.64 12.01 -20.13
N SER A 170 -8.32 12.90 -21.08
CA SER A 170 -8.85 14.26 -21.05
C SER A 170 -10.39 14.27 -21.17
N LEU A 171 -11.06 15.30 -20.62
CA LEU A 171 -12.52 15.41 -20.69
C LEU A 171 -13.04 15.26 -22.13
N ARG A 172 -12.34 15.89 -23.09
CA ARG A 172 -12.66 15.82 -24.51
C ARG A 172 -12.53 14.40 -25.08
N GLU A 173 -11.45 13.70 -24.79
CA GLU A 173 -11.26 12.30 -25.21
C GLU A 173 -12.34 11.38 -24.65
N GLU A 174 -12.71 11.56 -23.39
CA GLU A 174 -13.72 10.73 -22.72
C GLU A 174 -15.13 11.00 -23.26
N VAL A 175 -15.44 12.25 -23.61
CA VAL A 175 -16.68 12.62 -24.34
C VAL A 175 -16.70 11.98 -25.71
N LEU A 176 -15.60 12.07 -26.49
CA LEU A 176 -15.49 11.45 -27.81
C LEU A 176 -15.59 9.92 -27.77
N ARG A 177 -15.07 9.28 -26.72
CA ARG A 177 -15.16 7.81 -26.53
C ARG A 177 -16.58 7.35 -26.17
N SER A 178 -17.42 8.25 -25.68
CA SER A 178 -18.78 7.95 -25.20
C SER A 178 -19.88 8.30 -26.21
N ARG A 179 -19.48 8.78 -27.40
CA ARG A 179 -20.31 8.88 -28.61
C ARG A 179 -20.31 7.55 -29.34
#